data_AF-A0A1M7FD90-F1
#
_entry.id   AF-A0A1M7FD90-F1
#
_cell.length_a   1.000
_cell.length_b   1.000
_cell.length_c   1.000
_cell.angle_alpha   90.00
_cell.angle_beta   90.00
_cell.angle_gamma   90.00
#
_symmetry.space_group_name_H-M   'P 1'
#
loop_
_entity.id
_entity.type
_entity.pdbx_description
1 polymer ?
#
loop_
_entity_poly.entity_id
_entity_poly.type
_entity_poly.pdbx_seq_one_letter_code
_entity_poly.pdbx_strand_id
1 'polypeptide(L)'
;MTAKTSGASPDKRRKYDEVFKAEALRLAGESRSTQAAARQLGISPKLLYRWQQAQLVAEVGSEEVARDPEVRALRARLKRAEQELDVLKKALVIFGQPTR
;
A
#
# COMPACT_ATOMS: atom_id res chain seq x y z
N MET A 1 16.96 34.75 -30.22
CA MET A 1 15.99 33.72 -29.80
C MET A 1 16.70 32.36 -29.79
N THR A 2 17.31 31.95 -28.68
CA THR A 2 18.02 30.66 -28.58
C THR A 2 17.29 29.79 -27.56
N ALA A 3 16.52 28.83 -28.06
CA ALA A 3 15.82 27.85 -27.25
C ALA A 3 16.83 26.94 -26.54
N LYS A 4 16.76 26.92 -25.20
CA LYS A 4 17.56 26.07 -24.33
C LYS A 4 16.81 24.75 -24.16
N THR A 5 17.20 23.72 -24.89
CA THR A 5 16.69 22.36 -24.69
C THR A 5 17.18 21.84 -23.33
N SER A 6 16.25 21.67 -22.38
CA SER A 6 16.50 21.02 -21.09
C SER A 6 16.69 19.52 -21.29
N GLY A 7 17.94 19.05 -21.24
CA GLY A 7 18.26 17.63 -21.23
C GLY A 7 17.78 16.97 -19.94
N ALA A 8 16.72 16.16 -20.02
CA ALA A 8 16.32 15.26 -18.95
C ALA A 8 17.33 14.10 -18.88
N SER A 9 18.19 14.08 -17.85
CA SER A 9 19.01 12.91 -17.56
C SER A 9 18.13 11.78 -17.03
N PRO A 10 18.28 10.53 -17.48
CA PRO A 10 17.52 9.40 -16.93
C PRO A 10 17.86 9.26 -15.45
N ASP A 11 16.83 9.13 -14.61
CA ASP A 11 16.98 9.00 -13.16
C ASP A 11 17.89 7.81 -12.84
N LYS A 12 19.15 8.10 -12.47
CA LYS A 12 20.23 7.13 -12.20
C LYS A 12 19.99 6.33 -10.90
N ARG A 13 18.77 6.40 -10.34
CA ARG A 13 18.40 5.73 -9.11
C ARG A 13 17.98 4.29 -9.41
N ARG A 14 18.70 3.35 -8.79
CA ARG A 14 18.32 1.93 -8.79
C ARG A 14 16.90 1.81 -8.23
N LYS A 15 15.98 1.29 -9.03
CA LYS A 15 14.64 0.89 -8.62
C LYS A 15 14.71 -0.55 -8.13
N TYR A 16 13.96 -0.84 -7.08
CA TYR A 16 13.83 -2.18 -6.52
C TYR A 16 12.35 -2.55 -6.56
N ASP A 17 12.07 -3.82 -6.84
CA ASP A 17 10.70 -4.32 -6.86
C ASP A 17 10.10 -4.33 -5.45
N GLU A 18 8.78 -4.20 -5.38
CA GLU A 18 8.00 -4.22 -4.14
C GLU A 18 8.29 -5.49 -3.32
N VAL A 19 8.38 -6.65 -3.99
CA VAL A 19 8.68 -7.94 -3.36
C VAL A 19 10.05 -7.93 -2.69
N PHE A 20 11.07 -7.39 -3.37
CA PHE A 20 12.41 -7.28 -2.82
C PHE A 20 12.45 -6.32 -1.62
N LYS A 21 11.74 -5.20 -1.70
CA LYS A 21 11.62 -4.24 -0.60
C LYS A 21 10.96 -4.88 0.63
N ALA A 22 9.90 -5.66 0.45
CA ALA A 22 9.22 -6.37 1.54
C ALA A 22 10.15 -7.39 2.23
N GLU A 23 10.86 -8.19 1.44
CA GLU A 23 11.81 -9.17 1.96
C GLU A 23 12.99 -8.50 2.69
N ALA A 24 13.47 -7.36 2.18
CA ALA A 24 14.51 -6.59 2.82
C ALA A 24 14.09 -6.05 4.20
N LEU A 25 12.83 -5.59 4.31
CA LEU A 25 12.25 -5.13 5.57
C LEU A 25 12.05 -6.28 6.56
N ARG A 26 11.59 -7.45 6.09
CA ARG A 26 11.46 -8.67 6.89
C ARG A 26 12.80 -9.09 7.50
N LEU A 27 13.84 -9.19 6.65
CA LEU A 27 15.19 -9.56 7.09
C LEU A 27 15.77 -8.55 8.09
N ALA A 28 15.50 -7.25 7.90
CA ALA A 28 15.93 -6.22 8.84
C ALA A 28 15.28 -6.38 10.23
N GLY A 29 14.02 -6.79 10.29
CA GLY A 29 13.32 -7.10 11.53
C GLY A 29 13.87 -8.33 12.24
N GLU A 30 14.15 -9.40 11.50
CA GLU A 30 14.63 -10.67 12.04
C GLU A 30 16.07 -10.60 12.55
N SER A 31 16.95 -9.92 11.80
CA SER A 31 18.37 -9.79 12.14
C SER A 31 18.66 -8.86 13.31
N ARG A 32 17.65 -8.12 13.83
CA ARG A 32 17.78 -7.03 14.82
C ARG A 32 18.83 -5.97 14.44
N SER A 33 19.29 -5.95 13.19
CA SER A 33 20.35 -5.07 12.70
C SER A 33 20.14 -4.76 11.22
N THR A 34 19.64 -3.55 10.95
CA THR A 34 19.48 -3.01 9.59
C THR A 34 20.80 -3.02 8.81
N GLN A 35 21.93 -2.86 9.49
CA GLN A 35 23.25 -2.86 8.86
C GLN A 35 23.69 -4.26 8.41
N ALA A 36 23.38 -5.29 9.21
CA ALA A 36 23.65 -6.68 8.84
C ALA A 36 22.77 -7.12 7.66
N ALA A 37 21.48 -6.82 7.72
CA ALA A 37 20.54 -7.12 6.64
C ALA A 37 20.93 -6.41 5.33
N ALA A 38 21.30 -5.13 5.39
CA ALA A 38 21.74 -4.39 4.20
C ALA A 38 23.01 -4.97 3.56
N ARG A 39 23.97 -5.42 4.39
CA ARG A 39 25.18 -6.12 3.92
C ARG A 39 24.85 -7.43 3.23
N GLN A 40 23.97 -8.24 3.82
CA GLN A 40 23.55 -9.52 3.26
C GLN A 40 22.82 -9.35 1.92
N LEU A 41 22.04 -8.29 1.77
CA LEU A 41 21.28 -7.97 0.56
C LEU A 41 22.08 -7.15 -0.47
N GLY A 42 23.31 -6.75 -0.15
CA GLY A 42 24.15 -5.93 -1.04
C GLY A 42 23.58 -4.52 -1.31
N ILE A 43 22.75 -4.00 -0.41
CA ILE A 43 22.14 -2.66 -0.53
C ILE A 43 22.74 -1.67 0.46
N SER A 44 22.51 -0.38 0.22
CA SER A 44 22.91 0.66 1.17
C SER A 44 22.08 0.56 2.45
N PRO A 45 22.69 0.55 3.66
CA PRO A 45 21.94 0.62 4.92
C PRO A 45 21.02 1.85 4.98
N LYS A 46 21.46 2.98 4.43
CA LYS A 46 20.67 4.22 4.37
C LYS A 46 19.37 4.06 3.56
N LEU A 47 19.41 3.23 2.52
CA LEU A 47 18.21 2.91 1.73
C LEU A 47 17.23 2.08 2.57
N LEU A 48 17.73 1.09 3.28
CA LEU A 48 16.90 0.22 4.12
C LEU A 48 16.26 0.99 5.28
N TYR A 49 17.01 1.89 5.94
CA TYR A 49 16.45 2.80 6.95
C TYR A 49 15.35 3.70 6.39
N ARG A 50 15.50 4.20 5.16
CA ARG A 50 14.45 5.00 4.50
C ARG A 50 13.19 4.19 4.25
N TRP A 51 13.32 2.92 3.86
CA TRP A 51 12.18 2.04 3.69
C TRP A 51 11.49 1.72 5.02
N GLN A 52 12.25 1.48 6.10
CA GLN A 52 11.70 1.27 7.44
C GLN A 52 10.94 2.51 7.92
N GLN A 53 11.50 3.71 7.74
CA GLN A 53 10.81 4.95 8.11
C GLN A 53 9.54 5.17 7.29
N ALA A 54 9.57 4.89 5.99
CA ALA A 54 8.40 5.01 5.13
C ALA A 54 7.29 4.02 5.53
N GLN A 55 7.66 2.80 5.94
CA GLN A 55 6.73 1.80 6.44
C GLN A 55 6.06 2.27 7.75
N LEU A 56 6.85 2.76 8.70
CA LEU A 56 6.35 3.32 9.97
C LEU A 56 5.38 4.49 9.73
N VAL A 57 5.73 5.41 8.83
CA VAL A 57 4.86 6.55 8.49
C VAL A 57 3.57 6.08 7.82
N ALA A 58 3.65 5.07 6.95
CA ALA A 58 2.47 4.49 6.32
C ALA A 58 1.57 3.80 7.35
N GLU A 59 2.15 3.07 8.30
CA GLU A 59 1.41 2.42 9.40
C GLU A 59 0.74 3.45 10.30
N VAL A 60 1.47 4.45 10.79
CA VAL A 60 0.91 5.53 11.62
C VAL A 60 -0.17 6.30 10.87
N GLY A 61 0.08 6.69 9.61
CA GLY A 61 -0.92 7.35 8.78
C GLY A 61 -2.16 6.48 8.54
N SER A 62 -1.99 5.17 8.36
CA SER A 62 -3.11 4.25 8.20
C SER A 62 -3.92 4.09 9.49
N GLU A 63 -3.27 4.10 10.65
CA GLU A 63 -3.93 4.08 11.96
C GLU A 63 -4.68 5.38 12.22
N GLU A 64 -4.07 6.52 11.92
CA GLU A 64 -4.71 7.84 12.04
C GLU A 64 -5.95 7.94 11.15
N VAL A 65 -5.84 7.55 9.88
CA VAL A 65 -6.97 7.48 8.93
C VAL A 65 -8.04 6.48 9.41
N ALA A 66 -7.68 5.37 10.05
CA ALA A 66 -8.64 4.43 10.61
C ALA A 66 -9.30 4.93 11.92
N ARG A 67 -8.65 5.83 12.65
CA ARG A 67 -9.20 6.49 13.84
C ARG A 67 -10.10 7.67 13.50
N ASP A 68 -9.95 8.23 12.31
CA ASP A 68 -10.79 9.33 11.82
C ASP A 68 -12.30 8.94 11.86
N PRO A 69 -13.13 9.70 12.60
CA PRO A 69 -14.56 9.40 12.76
C PRO A 69 -15.33 9.50 11.44
N GLU A 70 -14.91 10.36 10.52
CA GLU A 70 -15.55 10.51 9.20
C GLU A 70 -15.27 9.27 8.35
N VAL A 71 -14.01 8.80 8.32
CA VAL A 71 -13.63 7.57 7.62
C VAL A 71 -14.41 6.37 8.16
N ARG A 72 -14.61 6.28 9.49
CA ARG A 72 -15.43 5.22 10.10
C ARG A 72 -16.89 5.31 9.68
N ALA A 73 -17.48 6.50 9.69
CA ALA A 73 -18.86 6.71 9.28
C ALA A 73 -19.07 6.36 7.80
N LEU A 74 -18.15 6.76 6.93
CA LEU A 74 -18.17 6.44 5.50
C LEU A 74 -18.06 4.92 5.27
N ARG A 75 -17.12 4.24 5.93
CA ARG A 75 -17.00 2.76 5.86
C ARG A 75 -18.27 2.06 6.34
N ALA A 76 -18.92 2.55 7.39
CA ALA A 76 -20.18 1.98 7.88
C ALA A 76 -21.32 2.16 6.87
N ARG A 77 -21.41 3.31 6.20
CA ARG A 77 -22.39 3.55 5.12
C ARG A 77 -22.14 2.63 3.93
N LEU A 78 -20.88 2.49 3.52
CA LEU A 78 -20.49 1.61 2.41
C LEU A 78 -20.88 0.17 2.71
N LYS A 79 -20.59 -0.33 3.91
CA LYS A 79 -20.98 -1.68 4.34
C LYS A 79 -22.50 -1.89 4.30
N ARG A 80 -23.31 -0.90 4.72
CA ARG A 80 -24.77 -1.00 4.63
C ARG A 80 -25.24 -1.07 3.17
N ALA A 81 -24.70 -0.22 2.31
CA ALA A 81 -25.03 -0.25 0.87
C ALA A 81 -24.66 -1.60 0.23
N GLU A 82 -23.51 -2.18 0.57
CA GLU A 82 -23.12 -3.52 0.11
C GLU A 82 -24.10 -4.60 0.59
N GLN A 83 -24.56 -4.53 1.84
CA GLN A 83 -25.56 -5.45 2.38
C GLN A 83 -26.90 -5.30 1.68
N GLU A 84 -27.36 -4.07 1.43
CA GLU A 84 -28.59 -3.80 0.69
C GLU A 84 -28.50 -4.37 -0.74
N LEU A 85 -27.37 -4.17 -1.42
CA LEU A 85 -27.13 -4.74 -2.74
C LEU A 85 -27.16 -6.28 -2.71
N ASP A 86 -26.56 -6.90 -1.70
CA ASP A 86 -26.58 -8.37 -1.55
C ASP A 86 -28.00 -8.89 -1.33
N VAL A 87 -28.80 -8.22 -0.49
CA VAL A 87 -30.21 -8.56 -0.26
C VAL A 87 -31.02 -8.41 -1.55
N LEU A 88 -30.85 -7.31 -2.29
CA LEU A 88 -31.56 -7.08 -3.54
C LEU A 88 -31.17 -8.11 -4.62
N LYS A 89 -29.89 -8.48 -4.69
CA LYS A 89 -29.43 -9.56 -5.57
C LYS A 89 -30.08 -10.89 -5.23
N LYS A 90 -30.15 -11.25 -3.94
CA LYS A 90 -30.84 -12.47 -3.48
C LYS A 90 -32.32 -12.45 -3.82
N ALA A 91 -33.00 -11.32 -3.60
CA ALA A 91 -34.40 -11.15 -3.97
C ALA A 91 -34.62 -11.32 -5.48
N LEU A 92 -33.77 -10.70 -6.30
CA LEU A 92 -33.85 -10.82 -7.77
C LEU A 92 -33.70 -12.28 -8.21
N VAL A 93 -32.81 -13.06 -7.60
CA VAL A 93 -32.67 -14.49 -7.93
C VAL A 93 -33.95 -15.26 -7.61
N ILE A 94 -34.58 -14.99 -6.47
CA ILE A 94 -35.81 -15.68 -6.04
C ILE A 94 -37.01 -15.28 -6.93
N PHE A 95 -37.21 -13.99 -7.15
CA PHE A 95 -38.37 -13.47 -7.89
C PHE A 95 -38.19 -13.49 -9.41
N GLY A 96 -36.94 -13.59 -9.90
CA GLY A 96 -36.61 -13.63 -11.32
C GLY A 96 -36.61 -15.03 -11.93
N GLN A 97 -36.79 -16.09 -11.13
CA GLN A 97 -36.99 -17.44 -11.68
C GLN A 97 -38.40 -17.53 -12.28
N PRO A 98 -38.55 -17.88 -13.57
CA PRO A 98 -39.87 -18.08 -14.15
C PRO A 98 -40.56 -19.26 -13.46
N THR A 99 -41.75 -19.01 -12.92
CA THR A 99 -42.68 -20.05 -12.50
C THR A 99 -42.99 -20.95 -13.69
N ARG A 100 -42.63 -22.24 -13.60
CA ARG A 100 -43.07 -23.27 -14.56
C ARG A 100 -44.54 -23.61 -14.36
#